data_AF-A0A816T1E5-F1
#
_entry.id   AF-A0A816T1E5-F1
#
_cell.length_a   1.000
_cell.length_b   1.000
_cell.length_c   1.000
_cell.angle_alpha   90.00
_cell.angle_beta   90.00
_cell.angle_gamma   90.00
#
_symmetry.space_group_name_H-M   'P 1'
#
loop_
_entity.id
_entity.type
_entity.pdbx_description
1 polymer ?
#
loop_
_entity_poly.entity_id
_entity_poly.type
_entity_poly.pdbx_seq_one_letter_code
_entity_poly.pdbx_strand_id
1 'polypeptide(L)'
;MARHITKLSSSFIPGHQEDPSEFLVVLFDHLIQCLSSTRSSDAANLSSAIHIIFGIILESSIKCTQCLNENSKQSYESTWSISIISYLTLEQALDGFCSVEELAGDDKFYCSNCQAKVLGLKSTKLNHVSPVIFIELKRNLNNTAQGKMKIVSRTDVDGATHLLIQDGDRFFSIKPMTKTVPDKTST
;
A
#
# COMPACT_ATOMS: atom_id res chain seq x y z
N MET A 1 -9.31 8.54 -23.66
CA MET A 1 -8.01 8.64 -22.94
C MET A 1 -6.97 7.58 -23.36
N ALA A 2 -7.32 6.49 -24.06
CA ALA A 2 -6.37 5.39 -24.37
C ALA A 2 -5.38 5.60 -25.56
N ARG A 3 -5.39 6.74 -26.26
CA ARG A 3 -4.64 6.93 -27.52
C ARG A 3 -3.11 7.04 -27.38
N HIS A 4 -2.61 7.21 -26.17
CA HIS A 4 -1.17 7.41 -25.91
C HIS A 4 -0.60 6.46 -24.86
N ILE A 5 -1.31 5.38 -24.51
CA ILE A 5 -0.86 4.43 -23.49
C ILE A 5 0.46 3.73 -23.87
N THR A 6 0.68 3.53 -25.18
CA THR A 6 1.93 3.00 -25.73
C THR A 6 3.13 3.94 -25.57
N LYS A 7 2.90 5.22 -25.25
CA LYS A 7 3.98 6.15 -24.89
C LYS A 7 4.44 5.97 -23.45
N LEU A 8 3.60 5.41 -22.57
CA LEU A 8 3.94 5.13 -21.17
C LEU A 8 4.82 3.87 -21.09
N SER A 9 4.42 2.81 -21.79
CA SER A 9 5.21 1.59 -21.94
C SER A 9 4.82 0.87 -23.22
N SER A 10 5.81 0.24 -23.88
CA SER A 10 5.58 -0.64 -25.03
C SER A 10 4.81 -1.90 -24.67
N SER A 11 4.74 -2.26 -23.38
CA SER A 11 4.02 -3.42 -22.87
C SER A 11 2.50 -3.24 -22.88
N PHE A 12 2.02 -2.00 -22.88
CA PHE A 12 0.58 -1.72 -22.86
C PHE A 12 -0.02 -1.76 -24.25
N ILE A 13 -1.00 -2.65 -24.45
CA ILE A 13 -1.66 -2.85 -25.73
C ILE A 13 -3.03 -2.15 -25.69
N PRO A 14 -3.31 -1.19 -26.59
CA PRO A 14 -4.62 -0.55 -26.64
C PRO A 14 -5.75 -1.57 -26.77
N GLY A 15 -6.72 -1.51 -25.85
CA GLY A 15 -7.86 -2.43 -25.82
C GLY A 15 -7.67 -3.67 -24.95
N HIS A 16 -6.48 -3.88 -24.37
CA HIS A 16 -6.26 -4.91 -23.36
C HIS A 16 -6.58 -4.39 -21.95
N GLN A 17 -7.01 -5.30 -21.07
CA GLN A 17 -7.12 -5.02 -19.64
C GLN A 17 -5.74 -5.20 -18.99
N GLU A 18 -5.31 -4.19 -18.24
CA GLU A 18 -4.05 -4.18 -17.51
C GLU A 18 -4.33 -4.30 -16.00
N ASP A 19 -3.33 -4.80 -15.25
CA ASP A 19 -3.38 -4.73 -13.79
C ASP A 19 -3.28 -3.26 -13.34
N PRO A 20 -4.25 -2.73 -12.56
CA PRO A 20 -4.21 -1.34 -12.11
C PRO A 20 -2.97 -0.98 -11.29
N SER A 21 -2.44 -1.93 -10.50
CA SER A 21 -1.25 -1.71 -9.68
C SER A 21 0.00 -1.58 -10.53
N GLU A 22 0.17 -2.45 -11.53
CA GLU A 22 1.26 -2.38 -12.50
C GLU A 22 1.18 -1.11 -13.34
N PHE A 23 -0.03 -0.73 -13.79
CA PHE A 23 -0.24 0.50 -14.52
C PHE A 23 0.19 1.74 -13.72
N LEU A 24 -0.14 1.81 -12.43
CA LEU A 24 0.22 2.94 -11.57
C LEU A 24 1.73 3.07 -11.39
N VAL A 25 2.43 1.96 -11.21
CA VAL A 25 3.90 1.95 -11.11
C VAL A 25 4.50 2.52 -12.40
N VAL A 26 4.11 1.99 -13.55
CA VAL A 26 4.62 2.45 -14.85
C VAL A 26 4.28 3.92 -15.11
N LEU A 27 3.07 4.35 -14.73
CA LEU A 27 2.65 5.75 -14.87
C LEU A 27 3.52 6.69 -14.03
N PHE A 28 3.75 6.37 -12.75
CA PHE A 28 4.56 7.22 -11.89
C PHE A 28 6.01 7.28 -12.34
N ASP A 29 6.60 6.14 -12.70
CA ASP A 29 7.97 6.08 -13.22
C ASP A 29 8.12 6.95 -14.48
N HIS A 30 7.15 6.86 -15.40
CA HIS A 30 7.15 7.68 -16.61
C HIS A 30 7.01 9.19 -16.30
N LEU A 31 6.10 9.56 -15.40
CA LEU A 31 5.93 10.97 -14.99
C LEU A 31 7.19 11.53 -14.34
N ILE A 32 7.81 10.77 -13.43
CA ILE A 32 9.07 11.13 -12.78
C ILE A 32 10.17 11.32 -13.83
N GLN A 33 10.28 10.41 -14.80
CA GLN A 33 11.27 10.50 -15.87
C GLN A 33 11.06 11.73 -16.75
N CYS A 34 9.82 12.00 -17.17
CA CYS A 34 9.48 13.17 -17.98
C CYS A 34 9.82 14.48 -17.26
N LEU A 35 9.46 14.59 -15.98
CA LEU A 35 9.72 15.78 -15.17
C LEU A 35 11.22 15.97 -14.91
N SER A 36 11.93 14.90 -14.58
CA SER A 36 13.37 14.96 -14.31
C SER A 36 14.19 15.33 -15.55
N SER A 37 13.67 15.05 -16.75
CA SER A 37 14.31 15.41 -18.03
C SER A 37 14.14 16.88 -18.42
N THR A 38 13.24 17.61 -17.75
CA THR A 38 13.03 19.04 -18.00
C THR A 38 13.95 19.88 -17.11
N ARG A 39 14.74 20.78 -17.71
CA ARG A 39 15.76 21.58 -17.01
C ARG A 39 15.15 22.82 -16.34
N SER A 40 14.16 22.63 -15.48
CA SER A 40 13.58 23.70 -14.65
C SER A 40 13.55 23.27 -13.17
N SER A 41 13.74 24.24 -12.27
CA SER A 41 13.62 24.02 -10.82
C SER A 41 12.24 23.50 -10.43
N ASP A 42 11.20 23.97 -11.13
CA ASP A 42 9.82 23.57 -10.87
C ASP A 42 9.56 22.10 -11.19
N ALA A 43 10.22 21.55 -12.21
CA ALA A 43 10.07 20.15 -12.56
C ALA A 43 10.85 19.20 -11.66
N ALA A 44 12.01 19.62 -11.15
CA ALA A 44 12.72 18.88 -10.10
C ALA A 44 11.88 18.82 -8.81
N ASN A 45 11.22 19.92 -8.46
CA ASN A 45 10.28 19.97 -7.34
C ASN A 45 9.06 19.06 -7.58
N LEU A 46 8.50 19.04 -8.80
CA LEU A 46 7.33 18.23 -9.14
C LEU A 46 7.64 16.72 -9.21
N SER A 47 8.82 16.34 -9.70
CA SER A 47 9.30 14.95 -9.68
C SER A 47 9.41 14.43 -8.25
N SER A 48 9.99 15.24 -7.36
CA SER A 48 10.04 14.96 -5.92
C SER A 48 8.65 14.91 -5.29
N ALA A 49 7.71 15.74 -5.76
CA ALA A 49 6.35 15.77 -5.26
C ALA A 49 5.58 14.47 -5.52
N ILE A 50 5.85 13.74 -6.61
CA ILE A 50 5.18 12.44 -6.87
C ILE A 50 5.47 11.46 -5.73
N HIS A 51 6.74 11.32 -5.32
CA HIS A 51 7.14 10.45 -4.22
C HIS A 51 6.63 10.93 -2.86
N ILE A 52 6.44 12.24 -2.67
CA ILE A 52 5.93 12.82 -1.43
C ILE A 52 4.42 12.66 -1.32
N ILE A 53 3.69 12.75 -2.43
CA ILE A 53 2.23 12.73 -2.47
C ILE A 53 1.71 11.30 -2.48
N PHE A 54 2.41 10.38 -3.15
CA PHE A 54 1.95 9.02 -3.39
C PHE A 54 2.86 7.95 -2.78
N GLY A 55 2.23 6.85 -2.37
CA GLY A 55 2.89 5.62 -1.95
C GLY A 55 3.07 5.49 -0.44
N ILE A 56 3.68 4.39 -0.04
CA ILE A 56 3.92 4.01 1.35
C ILE A 56 5.32 3.43 1.53
N ILE A 57 5.80 3.40 2.76
CA ILE A 57 6.99 2.61 3.13
C ILE A 57 6.55 1.50 4.07
N LEU A 58 6.81 0.26 3.67
CA LEU A 58 6.61 -0.93 4.49
C LEU A 58 7.94 -1.37 5.07
N GLU A 59 7.95 -1.78 6.34
CA GLU A 59 9.09 -2.44 6.97
C GLU A 59 8.72 -3.89 7.23
N SER A 60 9.41 -4.82 6.56
CA SER A 60 9.25 -6.26 6.77
C SER A 60 10.43 -6.79 7.59
N SER A 61 10.12 -7.41 8.72
CA SER A 61 11.08 -8.00 9.64
C SER A 61 10.92 -9.51 9.73
N ILE A 62 12.03 -10.23 9.84
CA ILE A 62 12.05 -11.65 10.17
C ILE A 62 12.95 -11.85 11.40
N LYS A 63 12.38 -12.43 12.45
CA LYS A 63 13.07 -12.75 13.69
C LYS A 63 13.28 -14.25 13.83
N CYS A 64 14.53 -14.66 14.04
CA CYS A 64 14.90 -16.03 14.37
C CYS A 64 14.40 -16.40 15.76
N THR A 65 13.73 -17.53 15.92
CA THR A 65 13.31 -17.98 17.27
C THR A 65 14.39 -18.72 18.06
N GLN A 66 15.46 -19.15 17.39
CA GLN A 66 16.58 -19.86 18.02
C GLN A 66 17.65 -18.91 18.57
N CYS A 67 18.14 -18.01 17.71
CA CYS A 67 19.21 -17.06 18.09
C CYS A 67 18.70 -15.63 18.32
N LEU A 68 17.39 -15.40 18.19
CA LEU A 68 16.72 -14.10 18.42
C LEU A 68 17.15 -12.94 17.51
N ASN A 69 18.08 -13.18 16.58
CA ASN A 69 18.50 -12.19 15.59
C ASN A 69 17.31 -11.81 14.68
N GLU A 70 17.14 -10.52 14.45
CA GLU A 70 16.09 -9.94 13.62
C GLU A 70 16.71 -9.19 12.45
N ASN A 71 16.15 -9.36 11.26
CA ASN A 71 16.55 -8.63 10.07
C ASN A 71 15.32 -7.93 9.49
N SER A 72 15.39 -6.60 9.37
CA SER A 72 14.33 -5.79 8.78
C SER A 72 14.77 -5.20 7.45
N LYS A 73 13.80 -5.01 6.55
CA LYS A 73 13.98 -4.38 5.24
C LYS A 73 12.82 -3.44 4.98
N GLN A 74 13.15 -2.22 4.56
CA GLN A 74 12.17 -1.27 4.07
C GLN A 74 11.93 -1.44 2.56
N SER A 75 10.68 -1.33 2.12
CA SER A 75 10.30 -1.20 0.71
C SER A 75 9.36 -0.02 0.53
N TYR A 76 9.54 0.69 -0.59
CA TYR A 76 8.61 1.72 -1.04
C TYR A 76 7.63 1.08 -2.01
N GLU A 77 6.33 1.34 -1.81
CA GLU A 77 5.26 0.80 -2.64
C GLU A 77 4.32 1.91 -3.10
N SER A 78 4.04 2.00 -4.40
CA SER A 78 3.06 2.96 -4.95
C SER A 78 1.61 2.58 -4.62
N THR A 79 1.37 1.31 -4.32
CA THR A 79 0.05 0.73 -4.00
C THR A 79 0.17 -0.24 -2.84
N TRP A 80 -0.80 -0.26 -1.92
CA TRP A 80 -0.84 -1.19 -0.81
C TRP A 80 -1.80 -2.34 -1.10
N SER A 81 -1.27 -3.52 -1.41
CA SER A 81 -2.08 -4.72 -1.65
C SER A 81 -2.51 -5.40 -0.36
N ILE A 82 -3.81 -5.46 -0.10
CA ILE A 82 -4.40 -6.05 1.11
C ILE A 82 -5.29 -7.23 0.75
N SER A 83 -5.02 -8.40 1.34
CA SER A 83 -5.92 -9.54 1.27
C SER A 83 -7.10 -9.32 2.20
N ILE A 84 -8.31 -9.44 1.64
CA ILE A 84 -9.55 -9.21 2.39
C ILE A 84 -10.40 -10.48 2.57
N ILE A 85 -9.90 -11.63 2.12
CA ILE A 85 -10.64 -12.89 2.07
C ILE A 85 -11.08 -13.35 3.47
N SER A 86 -10.22 -13.14 4.46
CA SER A 86 -10.43 -13.61 5.84
C SER A 86 -11.07 -12.57 6.76
N TYR A 87 -11.49 -11.42 6.23
CA TYR A 87 -11.80 -10.24 7.04
C TYR A 87 -13.13 -9.60 6.63
N LEU A 88 -13.86 -9.08 7.62
CA LEU A 88 -15.17 -8.45 7.39
C LEU A 88 -15.06 -6.95 7.14
N THR A 89 -14.00 -6.31 7.65
CA THR A 89 -13.73 -4.88 7.49
C THR A 89 -12.31 -4.65 6.97
N LEU A 90 -12.06 -3.45 6.45
CA LEU A 90 -10.73 -3.06 5.97
C LEU A 90 -9.74 -2.96 7.13
N GLU A 91 -10.16 -2.48 8.29
CA GLU A 91 -9.34 -2.41 9.51
C GLU A 91 -8.84 -3.79 9.91
N GLN A 92 -9.72 -4.78 9.96
CA GLN A 92 -9.33 -6.16 10.27
C GLN A 92 -8.32 -6.70 9.26
N ALA A 93 -8.47 -6.35 7.99
CA ALA A 93 -7.54 -6.77 6.95
C ALA A 93 -6.18 -6.08 7.06
N LEU A 94 -6.16 -4.79 7.43
CA LEU A 94 -4.94 -4.03 7.68
C LEU A 94 -4.21 -4.53 8.94
N ASP A 95 -4.94 -4.80 10.02
CA ASP A 95 -4.40 -5.40 11.25
C ASP A 95 -3.83 -6.79 10.96
N GLY A 96 -4.57 -7.59 10.19
CA GLY A 96 -4.13 -8.90 9.71
C GLY A 96 -2.86 -8.82 8.86
N PHE A 97 -2.76 -7.85 7.95
CA PHE A 97 -1.57 -7.61 7.15
C PHE A 97 -0.35 -7.27 8.02
N CYS A 98 -0.55 -6.51 9.10
CA CYS A 98 0.50 -6.13 10.04
C CYS A 98 0.75 -7.16 11.15
N SER A 99 0.02 -8.27 11.16
CA SER A 99 0.16 -9.30 12.18
C SER A 99 1.47 -10.07 12.03
N VAL A 100 1.91 -10.69 13.13
CA VAL A 100 3.07 -11.57 13.11
C VAL A 100 2.63 -12.92 12.55
N GLU A 101 3.30 -13.37 11.49
CA GLU A 101 3.12 -14.69 10.91
C GLU A 101 4.30 -15.60 11.30
N GLU A 102 4.01 -16.87 11.56
CA GLU A 102 5.02 -17.86 11.85
C GLU A 102 5.45 -18.58 10.57
N LEU A 103 6.74 -18.50 10.26
CA LEU A 103 7.38 -19.24 9.17
C LEU A 103 7.78 -20.63 9.71
N ALA A 104 6.88 -21.59 9.58
CA ALA A 104 7.01 -22.96 10.08
C ALA A 104 6.84 -24.01 8.97
N GLY A 105 6.99 -25.30 9.33
CA GLY A 105 6.86 -26.40 8.37
C GLY A 105 7.84 -26.27 7.19
N ASP A 106 7.29 -26.27 5.97
CA ASP A 106 8.05 -26.13 4.72
C ASP A 106 8.49 -24.68 4.46
N ASP A 107 7.82 -23.70 5.07
CA ASP A 107 8.07 -22.26 4.92
C ASP A 107 9.12 -21.73 5.90
N LYS A 108 9.81 -22.60 6.64
CA LYS A 108 10.92 -22.21 7.52
C LYS A 108 11.97 -21.39 6.78
N PHE A 109 12.34 -20.26 7.36
CA PHE A 109 13.37 -19.40 6.78
C PHE A 109 14.79 -19.90 7.12
N TYR A 110 15.74 -19.61 6.25
CA TYR A 110 17.15 -19.90 6.51
C TYR A 110 17.78 -18.76 7.32
N CYS A 111 18.21 -19.06 8.54
CA CYS A 111 18.91 -18.09 9.38
C CYS A 111 20.42 -18.14 9.08
N SER A 112 20.99 -17.03 8.60
CA SER A 112 22.43 -16.90 8.34
C SER A 112 23.28 -17.01 9.62
N ASN A 113 22.76 -16.62 10.77
CA ASN A 113 23.50 -16.74 12.03
C ASN A 113 23.52 -18.20 12.54
N CYS A 114 22.43 -18.94 12.38
CA CYS A 114 22.34 -20.35 12.77
C CYS A 114 22.85 -21.31 11.68
N GLN A 115 23.00 -20.84 10.45
CA GLN A 115 23.33 -21.64 9.27
C GLN A 115 22.37 -22.84 9.06
N ALA A 116 21.07 -22.62 9.33
CA ALA A 116 20.05 -23.66 9.28
C ALA A 116 18.65 -23.10 8.96
N LYS A 117 17.76 -23.96 8.46
CA LYS A 117 16.32 -23.67 8.36
C LYS A 117 15.68 -23.75 9.74
N VAL A 118 15.13 -22.63 10.20
CA VAL A 118 14.56 -22.50 11.55
C VAL A 118 13.18 -21.85 11.46
N LEU A 119 12.42 -22.00 12.55
CA LEU A 119 11.16 -21.29 12.71
C LEU A 119 11.44 -19.79 12.84
N GLY A 120 10.74 -18.99 12.04
CA GLY A 120 10.85 -17.53 12.04
C GLY A 120 9.55 -16.85 12.39
N LEU A 121 9.64 -15.65 12.94
CA LEU A 121 8.51 -14.75 13.09
C LEU A 121 8.66 -13.64 12.06
N LYS A 122 7.79 -13.61 11.06
CA LYS A 122 7.75 -12.54 10.07
C LYS A 122 6.68 -11.54 10.45
N SER A 123 6.97 -10.25 10.30
CA SER A 123 6.01 -9.18 10.53
C SER A 123 6.25 -8.07 9.53
N THR A 124 5.18 -7.41 9.12
CA THR A 124 5.25 -6.23 8.26
C THR A 124 4.57 -5.07 8.96
N LYS A 125 5.15 -3.87 8.87
CA LYS A 125 4.61 -2.66 9.47
C LYS A 125 4.56 -1.55 8.44
N LEU A 126 3.57 -0.68 8.59
CA LEU A 126 3.49 0.55 7.84
C LEU A 126 4.37 1.60 8.51
N ASN A 127 5.51 1.91 7.91
CA ASN A 127 6.48 2.86 8.45
C ASN A 127 6.20 4.31 8.00
N HIS A 128 5.67 4.49 6.80
CA HIS A 128 5.29 5.81 6.27
C HIS A 128 4.06 5.71 5.35
N VAL A 129 3.23 6.75 5.37
CA VAL A 129 2.04 6.92 4.53
C VAL A 129 2.08 8.29 3.90
N SER A 130 2.00 8.35 2.57
CA SER A 130 1.90 9.63 1.86
C SER A 130 0.47 10.20 1.93
N PRO A 131 0.26 11.51 1.64
CA PRO A 131 -1.06 12.15 1.68
C PRO A 131 -2.14 11.49 0.80
N VAL A 132 -1.74 10.76 -0.24
CA VAL A 132 -2.64 9.95 -1.05
C VAL A 132 -2.08 8.54 -1.17
N ILE A 133 -2.90 7.55 -0.83
CA ILE A 133 -2.57 6.14 -1.00
C ILE A 133 -3.59 5.41 -1.84
N PHE A 134 -3.10 4.45 -2.63
CA PHE A 134 -3.90 3.50 -3.37
C PHE A 134 -3.87 2.17 -2.62
N ILE A 135 -5.04 1.63 -2.28
CA ILE A 135 -5.16 0.32 -1.65
C ILE A 135 -5.77 -0.64 -2.67
N GLU A 136 -5.03 -1.69 -3.01
CA GLU A 136 -5.48 -2.76 -3.89
C GLU A 136 -6.07 -3.89 -3.05
N LEU A 137 -7.36 -4.20 -3.22
CA LEU A 137 -8.04 -5.22 -2.44
C LEU A 137 -7.98 -6.58 -3.15
N LYS A 138 -7.17 -7.50 -2.63
CA LYS A 138 -7.03 -8.86 -3.16
C LYS A 138 -8.19 -9.74 -2.68
N ARG A 139 -9.09 -10.06 -3.62
CA ARG A 139 -10.33 -10.83 -3.43
C ARG A 139 -10.26 -12.28 -3.93
N ASN A 140 -9.09 -12.76 -4.35
CA ASN A 140 -8.99 -14.02 -5.11
C ASN A 140 -9.50 -15.24 -4.31
N LEU A 141 -10.69 -15.70 -4.70
CA LEU A 141 -11.39 -16.85 -4.14
C LEU A 141 -10.91 -18.14 -4.83
N ASN A 142 -10.11 -18.93 -4.12
CA ASN A 142 -10.17 -20.38 -4.33
C ASN A 142 -11.35 -20.87 -3.47
N ASN A 143 -12.55 -20.91 -4.08
CA ASN A 143 -13.79 -21.52 -3.57
C ASN A 143 -14.85 -20.56 -2.97
N THR A 144 -15.86 -20.28 -3.80
CA THR A 144 -17.30 -20.19 -3.51
C THR A 144 -17.77 -19.83 -2.08
N ALA A 145 -17.80 -18.54 -1.72
CA ALA A 145 -18.87 -17.94 -0.92
C ALA A 145 -18.76 -16.40 -0.96
N GLN A 146 -19.82 -15.76 -1.44
CA GLN A 146 -19.92 -14.32 -1.56
C GLN A 146 -19.98 -13.65 -0.17
N GLY A 147 -19.01 -12.78 0.13
CA GLY A 147 -19.10 -11.77 1.18
C GLY A 147 -19.13 -10.38 0.55
N LYS A 148 -20.27 -9.68 0.59
CA LYS A 148 -20.28 -8.23 0.35
C LYS A 148 -19.58 -7.57 1.53
N MET A 149 -18.32 -7.18 1.37
CA MET A 149 -17.63 -6.38 2.38
C MET A 149 -18.21 -4.97 2.39
N LYS A 150 -18.82 -4.59 3.51
CA LYS A 150 -19.21 -3.22 3.78
C LYS A 150 -17.97 -2.50 4.30
N ILE A 151 -17.32 -1.73 3.43
CA ILE A 151 -16.19 -0.89 3.81
C ILE A 151 -16.74 0.22 4.71
N VAL A 152 -16.58 0.05 6.02
CA VAL A 152 -16.79 1.11 7.01
C VAL A 152 -15.41 1.43 7.54
N SER A 153 -14.69 2.34 6.89
CA SER A 153 -13.36 2.75 7.33
C SER A 153 -13.48 3.83 8.42
N ARG A 154 -12.99 3.56 9.63
CA ARG A 154 -12.81 4.57 10.67
C ARG A 154 -11.51 4.31 11.44
N THR A 155 -10.47 5.07 11.11
CA THR A 155 -9.28 5.19 11.96
C THR A 155 -8.67 6.58 11.85
N ASP A 156 -8.48 7.21 13.01
CA ASP A 156 -7.70 8.43 13.20
C ASP A 156 -6.23 8.12 12.97
N VAL A 157 -5.62 8.76 11.97
CA VAL A 157 -4.17 8.90 11.86
C VAL A 157 -3.92 10.40 11.66
N ASP A 158 -3.20 10.99 12.60
CA ASP A 158 -2.92 12.43 12.64
C ASP A 158 -2.33 12.91 11.30
N GLY A 159 -2.93 13.96 10.75
CA GLY A 159 -2.33 14.75 9.65
C GLY A 159 -2.73 14.39 8.23
N ALA A 160 -4.03 14.45 7.89
CA ALA A 160 -4.57 14.68 6.54
C ALA A 160 -4.02 13.80 5.38
N THR A 161 -4.39 12.52 5.38
CA THR A 161 -4.29 11.63 4.20
C THR A 161 -5.69 11.39 3.61
N HIS A 162 -5.89 11.70 2.33
CA HIS A 162 -7.13 11.36 1.62
C HIS A 162 -7.03 9.91 1.10
N LEU A 163 -7.87 9.03 1.63
CA LEU A 163 -8.03 7.66 1.11
C LEU A 163 -8.87 7.71 -0.18
N LEU A 164 -8.25 7.38 -1.32
CA LEU A 164 -8.97 7.08 -2.55
C LEU A 164 -9.25 5.58 -2.57
N ILE A 165 -10.50 5.22 -2.27
CA ILE A 165 -10.96 3.83 -2.35
C ILE A 165 -11.58 3.65 -3.73
N GLN A 166 -11.03 2.73 -4.53
CA GLN A 166 -11.58 2.33 -5.82
C GLN A 166 -12.31 0.98 -5.67
N ASP A 167 -13.60 0.95 -5.96
CA ASP A 167 -14.40 -0.27 -6.14
C ASP A 167 -14.98 -0.24 -7.56
N GLY A 168 -14.39 -1.01 -8.47
CA GLY A 168 -14.72 -0.95 -9.90
C GLY A 168 -14.39 0.42 -10.52
N ASP A 169 -15.35 1.02 -11.23
CA ASP A 169 -15.21 2.32 -11.90
C ASP A 169 -15.49 3.54 -10.98
N ARG A 170 -15.63 3.33 -9.66
CA ARG A 170 -16.02 4.38 -8.72
C ARG A 170 -14.86 4.79 -7.81
N PHE A 171 -14.50 6.07 -7.89
CA PHE A 171 -13.57 6.71 -6.96
C PHE A 171 -14.37 7.42 -5.86
N PHE A 172 -14.07 7.11 -4.60
CA PHE A 172 -14.62 7.84 -3.46
C PHE A 172 -13.57 8.80 -2.92
N SER A 173 -13.90 10.09 -2.90
CA SER A 173 -13.11 11.12 -2.20
C SER A 173 -13.75 11.37 -0.84
N ILE A 174 -13.03 11.01 0.22
CA ILE A 174 -13.45 11.29 1.59
C ILE A 174 -12.87 12.65 1.97
N LYS A 175 -13.74 13.65 2.12
CA LYS A 175 -13.36 14.95 2.71
C LYS A 175 -13.58 14.89 4.23
N PRO A 176 -12.71 15.55 5.02
CA PRO A 176 -12.82 15.55 6.47
C PRO A 176 -14.09 16.30 6.93
N MET A 177 -14.75 15.77 7.97
CA MET A 177 -15.70 16.55 8.77
C MET A 177 -14.92 17.59 9.56
N THR A 178 -15.25 18.86 9.37
CA THR A 178 -14.84 19.93 10.30
C THR A 178 -15.56 19.71 11.63
N LYS A 179 -14.81 19.45 12.71
CA LYS A 179 -15.36 19.55 14.05
C LYS A 179 -15.42 21.03 14.43
N THR A 180 -16.62 21.56 14.58
CA THR A 180 -16.89 22.76 15.38
C THR A 180 -16.35 22.54 16.79
N VAL A 181 -15.45 23.43 17.22
CA VAL A 181 -14.95 23.49 18.60
C VAL A 181 -16.13 23.87 19.50
N PRO A 182 -16.44 23.11 20.57
CA PRO A 182 -17.41 23.55 21.55
C PRO A 182 -16.78 24.63 22.42
N ASP A 183 -17.43 25.79 22.44
CA ASP A 183 -17.14 26.91 23.33
C ASP A 183 -17.18 26.44 24.79
N LYS A 184 -16.09 26.67 25.52
CA LYS A 184 -16.00 26.44 26.96
C LYS A 184 -15.64 27.76 27.64
N THR A 185 -16.65 28.56 27.98
CA THR A 185 -16.59 29.47 29.13
C THR A 185 -17.94 29.54 29.83
N SER A 186 -18.03 28.89 31.00
CA SER A 186 -18.99 29.24 32.06
C SER A 186 -18.49 28.64 33.37
N THR A 187 -17.73 29.45 34.09
CA THR A 187 -17.72 29.47 35.56
C THR A 187 -17.85 30.92 35.97
#